data_AF-U2RME6-F1
#
_entry.id   AF-U2RME6-F1
#
_cell.length_a   1.000
_cell.length_b   1.000
_cell.length_c   1.000
_cell.angle_alpha   90.00
_cell.angle_beta   90.00
_cell.angle_gamma   90.00
#
_symmetry.space_group_name_H-M   'P 1'
#
loop_
_entity.id
_entity.type
_entity.pdbx_description
1 polymer ?
#
loop_
_entity_poly.entity_id
_entity_poly.type
_entity_poly.pdbx_seq_one_letter_code
_entity_poly.pdbx_strand_id
1 'polypeptide(L)'
;MTSISVLRESVRDAAAVLLPVRCSGCGEADRSLCSACRRELAPRVSAATAGGVPLWSALEYSGVARRVLLAFKESGRVDAAPALGRALRAAIVEA
;
A
#
# COMPACT_ATOMS: atom_id res chain seq x y z
N MET A 1 11.86 17.32 6.50
CA MET A 1 11.82 15.92 6.97
C MET A 1 12.23 15.89 8.43
N THR A 2 11.31 15.58 9.34
CA THR A 2 11.48 15.73 10.79
C THR A 2 12.37 14.62 11.35
N SER A 3 13.25 14.90 12.32
CA SER A 3 14.21 13.95 12.91
C SER A 3 13.60 12.62 13.41
N ILE A 4 12.31 12.64 13.76
CA ILE A 4 11.52 11.45 14.16
C ILE A 4 11.37 10.44 13.01
N SER A 5 11.26 10.90 11.76
CA SER A 5 11.13 10.02 10.60
C SER A 5 12.40 9.22 10.34
N VAL A 6 13.56 9.87 10.45
CA VAL A 6 14.89 9.26 10.30
C VAL A 6 15.12 8.19 11.38
N LEU A 7 14.88 8.53 12.65
CA LEU A 7 15.05 7.58 13.75
C LEU A 7 14.17 6.34 13.59
N ARG A 8 12.91 6.52 13.19
CA ARG A 8 11.96 5.43 12.96
C ARG A 8 12.35 4.55 11.77
N GLU A 9 13.08 5.10 10.80
CA GLU A 9 13.57 4.38 9.63
C GLU A 9 14.77 3.50 10.01
N SER A 10 15.74 4.08 10.73
CA SER A 10 16.93 3.38 11.23
C SER A 10 16.60 2.22 12.17
N VAL A 11 15.64 2.39 13.09
CA VAL A 11 15.22 1.30 14.00
C VAL A 11 14.60 0.12 13.24
N ARG A 12 13.85 0.40 12.17
CA ARG A 12 13.30 -0.67 11.33
C ARG A 12 14.37 -1.39 10.53
N ASP A 13 15.41 -0.67 10.08
CA ASP A 13 16.56 -1.28 9.41
C ASP A 13 17.27 -2.27 10.35
N ALA A 14 17.52 -1.88 11.60
CA ALA A 14 18.14 -2.75 12.60
C ALA A 14 17.27 -3.99 12.92
N ALA A 15 15.96 -3.81 13.10
CA ALA A 15 15.04 -4.91 13.43
C ALA A 15 14.93 -5.96 12.31
N ALA A 16 15.04 -5.53 11.05
CA ALA A 16 14.91 -6.42 9.92
C ALA A 16 16.06 -7.42 9.75
N VAL A 17 17.25 -7.07 10.26
CA VAL A 17 18.39 -7.98 10.35
C VAL A 17 18.07 -9.21 11.21
N LEU A 18 17.21 -9.05 12.23
CA LEU A 18 16.86 -10.11 13.18
C LEU A 18 15.52 -10.79 12.84
N LEU A 19 14.58 -10.07 12.22
CA LEU A 19 13.22 -10.53 11.90
C LEU A 19 12.80 -9.98 10.52
N PRO A 20 13.21 -10.62 9.41
CA PRO A 20 13.05 -10.05 8.09
C PRO A 20 11.56 -9.98 7.69
N VAL A 21 11.01 -8.76 7.71
CA VAL A 21 9.72 -8.48 7.09
C VAL A 21 9.92 -8.25 5.60
N ARG A 22 9.15 -8.94 4.76
CA ARG A 22 9.16 -8.72 3.31
C ARG A 22 8.09 -7.71 2.91
N CYS A 23 8.46 -6.84 1.96
CA CYS A 23 7.56 -5.87 1.36
C CYS A 23 6.38 -6.59 0.69
N SER A 24 5.16 -6.23 1.05
CA SER A 24 3.94 -6.80 0.44
C SER A 24 3.77 -6.47 -1.04
N GLY A 25 4.51 -5.46 -1.54
CA GLY A 25 4.52 -5.05 -2.94
C GLY A 25 5.60 -5.74 -3.77
N CYS A 26 6.87 -5.65 -3.39
CA CYS A 26 8.00 -6.16 -4.20
C CYS A 26 8.73 -7.37 -3.60
N GLY A 27 8.48 -7.72 -2.32
CA GLY A 27 9.16 -8.82 -1.64
C GLY A 27 10.57 -8.51 -1.13
N GLU A 28 11.09 -7.30 -1.37
CA GLU A 28 12.35 -6.83 -0.76
C GLU A 28 12.28 -6.91 0.76
N ALA A 29 13.43 -7.15 1.38
CA ALA A 29 13.54 -7.27 2.83
C ALA A 29 13.31 -5.91 3.53
N ASP A 30 13.23 -5.98 4.85
CA ASP A 30 13.39 -4.87 5.78
C ASP A 30 12.26 -3.83 5.89
N ARG A 31 11.25 -3.90 5.04
CA ARG A 31 10.06 -3.03 5.13
C ARG A 31 8.79 -3.80 4.83
N SER A 32 7.76 -3.59 5.63
CA SER A 32 6.41 -4.12 5.35
C SER A 32 5.85 -3.67 4.01
N LEU A 33 6.09 -2.40 3.66
CA LEU A 33 5.82 -1.81 2.36
C LEU A 33 6.86 -0.71 2.13
N CYS A 34 7.76 -0.91 1.16
CA CYS A 34 8.87 0.01 0.87
C CYS A 34 8.37 1.33 0.25
N SER A 35 9.22 2.34 0.22
CA SER A 35 8.87 3.67 -0.29
C SER A 35 8.53 3.67 -1.78
N ALA A 36 9.17 2.81 -2.59
CA ALA A 36 8.87 2.65 -4.01
C ALA A 36 7.45 2.09 -4.22
N CYS A 37 7.11 0.98 -3.57
CA CYS A 37 5.77 0.42 -3.65
C CYS A 37 4.70 1.36 -3.09
N ARG A 38 5.01 2.17 -2.05
CA ARG A 38 4.10 3.21 -1.58
C ARG A 38 3.80 4.27 -2.63
N ARG A 39 4.78 4.65 -3.45
CA ARG A 39 4.58 5.60 -4.56
C ARG A 39 3.72 5.01 -5.66
N GLU A 40 3.85 3.70 -5.95
CA GLU A 40 2.98 3.02 -6.90
C GLU A 40 1.52 2.92 -6.43
N LEU A 41 1.28 3.00 -5.12
CA LEU A 41 -0.08 3.09 -4.54
C LEU A 41 -0.61 4.54 -4.49
N ALA A 42 0.05 5.51 -5.12
CA ALA A 42 -0.53 6.84 -5.27
C ALA A 42 -1.86 6.74 -6.02
N PRO A 43 -2.96 7.29 -5.48
CA PRO A 43 -4.27 7.11 -6.07
C PRO A 43 -4.35 7.76 -7.46
N ARG A 44 -4.97 7.05 -8.39
CA ARG A 44 -5.43 7.55 -9.68
C ARG A 44 -6.90 7.15 -9.79
N VAL A 45 -7.77 8.07 -9.40
CA VAL A 45 -9.20 7.78 -9.37
C VAL A 45 -9.74 7.71 -10.79
N SER A 46 -10.52 6.67 -11.06
CA SER A 46 -11.26 6.49 -12.30
C SER A 46 -12.70 6.11 -11.99
N ALA A 47 -13.63 6.72 -12.71
CA ALA A 47 -15.06 6.40 -12.64
C ALA A 47 -15.46 5.49 -13.81
N ALA A 48 -16.40 4.58 -13.57
CA ALA A 48 -17.00 3.71 -14.57
C ALA A 48 -18.46 3.42 -14.22
N THR A 49 -19.16 2.72 -15.11
CA THR A 49 -20.50 2.19 -14.83
C THR A 49 -20.53 0.72 -15.20
N ALA A 50 -21.01 -0.13 -14.28
CA ALA A 50 -21.19 -1.56 -14.54
C ALA A 50 -22.63 -1.94 -14.19
N GLY A 51 -23.38 -2.43 -15.18
CA GLY A 51 -24.78 -2.83 -14.97
C GLY A 51 -25.68 -1.69 -14.45
N GLY A 52 -25.40 -0.44 -14.81
CA GLY A 52 -26.12 0.74 -14.31
C GLY A 52 -25.68 1.23 -12.92
N VAL A 53 -24.72 0.57 -12.28
CA VAL A 53 -24.17 0.98 -10.99
C VAL A 53 -22.90 1.83 -11.23
N PRO A 54 -22.82 3.06 -10.70
CA PRO A 54 -21.61 3.87 -10.80
C PRO A 54 -20.51 3.30 -9.90
N LEU A 55 -19.28 3.27 -10.40
CA LEU A 55 -18.12 2.67 -9.76
C LEU A 55 -16.97 3.67 -9.75
N TRP A 56 -16.24 3.72 -8.64
CA TRP A 56 -14.98 4.46 -8.51
C TRP A 56 -13.88 3.54 -8.03
N SER A 57 -12.72 3.63 -8.66
CA SER A 57 -11.51 2.88 -8.28
C SER A 57 -10.33 3.83 -8.16
N ALA A 58 -9.55 3.71 -7.09
CA ALA A 58 -8.37 4.54 -6.86
C ALA A 58 -7.06 3.94 -7.42
N LEU A 59 -7.08 2.66 -7.80
CA LEU A 59 -5.91 1.90 -8.23
C LEU A 59 -6.31 0.96 -9.35
N GLU A 60 -5.42 0.78 -10.31
CA GLU A 60 -5.52 -0.30 -11.28
C GLU A 60 -5.18 -1.63 -10.59
N TYR A 61 -5.97 -2.68 -10.82
CA TYR A 61 -5.73 -4.01 -10.24
C TYR A 61 -4.61 -4.77 -10.96
N SER A 62 -3.41 -4.19 -10.95
CA SER A 62 -2.21 -4.74 -11.58
C SER A 62 -0.98 -4.44 -10.72
N GLY A 63 0.18 -4.98 -11.10
CA GLY A 63 1.48 -4.67 -10.49
C GLY A 63 1.51 -4.73 -8.95
N VAL A 64 2.07 -3.69 -8.33
CA VAL A 64 2.17 -3.55 -6.88
C VAL A 64 0.80 -3.49 -6.21
N ALA A 65 -0.17 -2.78 -6.78
CA ALA A 65 -1.50 -2.64 -6.20
C ALA A 65 -2.18 -4.00 -6.00
N ARG A 66 -2.16 -4.86 -7.02
CA ARG A 66 -2.68 -6.23 -6.93
C ARG A 66 -1.98 -7.05 -5.83
N ARG A 67 -0.64 -7.03 -5.79
CA ARG A 67 0.13 -7.83 -4.81
C ARG A 67 -0.12 -7.37 -3.37
N VAL A 68 -0.15 -6.05 -3.14
CA VAL A 68 -0.43 -5.49 -1.81
C VAL A 68 -1.86 -5.80 -1.37
N LEU A 69 -2.84 -5.69 -2.26
CA LEU A 69 -4.23 -6.00 -1.95
C LEU A 69 -4.42 -7.48 -1.61
N LEU A 70 -3.79 -8.39 -2.35
CA LEU A 70 -3.82 -9.82 -2.04
C LEU A 70 -3.10 -10.15 -0.73
N ALA A 71 -1.95 -9.54 -0.46
CA ALA A 71 -1.25 -9.70 0.81
C ALA A 71 -2.14 -9.27 1.99
N PHE A 72 -2.88 -8.16 1.84
CA PHE A 72 -3.84 -7.69 2.84
C PHE A 72 -5.01 -8.66 3.02
N LYS A 73 -5.67 -9.04 1.92
CA LYS A 73 -6.91 -9.82 1.93
C LYS A 73 -6.70 -11.29 2.30
N GLU A 74 -5.65 -11.90 1.77
CA GLU A 74 -5.47 -13.36 1.82
C GLU A 74 -4.32 -13.78 2.75
N SER A 75 -3.30 -12.93 2.92
CA SER A 75 -2.10 -13.27 3.71
C SER A 75 -2.07 -12.64 5.11
N GLY A 76 -3.16 -11.98 5.54
CA GLY A 76 -3.28 -11.36 6.85
C GLY A 76 -2.34 -10.16 7.07
N ARG A 77 -1.81 -9.55 5.99
CA ARG A 77 -0.89 -8.40 6.07
C ARG A 77 -1.64 -7.09 6.34
N VAL A 78 -2.22 -6.98 7.53
CA VAL A 78 -3.01 -5.83 8.00
C VAL A 78 -2.19 -4.53 8.04
N ASP A 79 -0.86 -4.63 8.08
CA ASP A 79 0.07 -3.53 7.96
C ASP A 79 0.02 -2.79 6.60
N ALA A 80 -0.57 -3.40 5.57
CA ALA A 80 -0.87 -2.76 4.28
C ALA A 80 -2.11 -1.85 4.32
N ALA A 81 -3.00 -2.01 5.31
CA ALA A 81 -4.28 -1.31 5.39
C ALA A 81 -4.15 0.23 5.35
N PRO A 82 -3.19 0.88 6.03
CA PRO A 82 -3.05 2.34 5.96
C PRO A 82 -2.71 2.85 4.56
N ALA A 83 -1.97 2.09 3.76
CA ALA A 83 -1.62 2.48 2.39
C ALA A 83 -2.83 2.33 1.46
N LEU A 84 -3.52 1.19 1.55
CA LEU A 84 -4.76 0.95 0.79
C LEU A 84 -5.88 1.92 1.19
N GLY A 85 -6.00 2.23 2.48
CA GLY A 85 -7.00 3.16 3.01
C GLY A 85 -6.81 4.59 2.49
N ARG A 86 -5.57 5.06 2.29
CA ARG A 86 -5.31 6.35 1.64
C ARG A 86 -5.79 6.38 0.20
N ALA A 87 -5.55 5.31 -0.55
CA ALA A 87 -6.04 5.20 -1.92
C ALA A 87 -7.58 5.14 -1.94
N LEU A 88 -8.18 4.28 -1.11
CA LEU A 88 -9.63 4.14 -0.98
C LEU A 88 -10.30 5.47 -0.62
N ARG A 89 -9.74 6.23 0.32
CA ARG A 89 -10.24 7.55 0.68
C ARG A 89 -10.35 8.48 -0.53
N ALA A 90 -9.41 8.43 -1.47
CA ALA A 90 -9.47 9.26 -2.67
C ALA A 90 -10.67 8.89 -3.55
N ALA A 91 -10.94 7.60 -3.77
CA ALA A 91 -12.13 7.16 -4.50
C ALA A 91 -13.43 7.54 -3.80
N ILE A 92 -13.49 7.45 -2.46
CA ILE A 92 -14.68 7.84 -1.69
C ILE A 92 -14.98 9.34 -1.79
N VAL A 93 -13.95 10.18 -1.83
CA VAL A 93 -14.12 11.65 -1.93
C VAL A 93 -14.62 12.08 -3.31
N GLU A 94 -14.31 11.32 -4.36
CA GLU A 94 -14.75 11.60 -5.73
C GLU A 94 -16.07 10.92 -6.13
N ALA A 95 -16.58 10.01 -5.29
CA ALA A 95 -17.86 9.33 -5.49
C ALA A 95 -19.06 10.18 -5.08
#